data_AF-A0A1S9RJR6-F1
#
_entry.id   AF-A0A1S9RJR6-F1
#
_cell.length_a   1.000
_cell.length_b   1.000
_cell.length_c   1.000
_cell.angle_alpha   90.00
_cell.angle_beta   90.00
_cell.angle_gamma   90.00
#
_symmetry.space_group_name_H-M   'P 1'
#
loop_
_entity.id
_entity.type
_entity.pdbx_description
1 polymer ?
#
loop_
_entity_poly.entity_id
_entity_poly.type
_entity_poly.pdbx_seq_one_letter_code
_entity_poly.pdbx_strand_id
1 'polypeptide(L)'
;MDAYDAARANDREPRPDLPLKENGQVHISKMKKMVRELGYSIPCEICKIGENPKFCCHESSIADCEHFELFEDSRPRTARSTTSDSDVKQEAFQ
;
A
#
# COMPACT_ATOMS: atom_id res chain seq x y z
N MET A 1 -20.24 24.67 -28.52
CA MET A 1 -20.77 24.36 -27.19
C MET A 1 -20.83 22.85 -27.07
N ASP A 2 -20.06 22.12 -26.26
CA ASP A 2 -18.89 22.39 -25.41
C ASP A 2 -18.19 21.04 -25.25
N ALA A 3 -16.86 21.00 -25.39
CA ALA A 3 -16.06 19.81 -25.16
C ALA A 3 -15.85 19.65 -23.64
N TYR A 4 -16.77 18.97 -22.96
CA TYR A 4 -16.67 18.75 -21.51
C TYR A 4 -15.91 17.46 -21.18
N ASP A 5 -14.71 17.68 -20.61
CA ASP A 5 -14.00 16.85 -19.62
C ASP A 5 -13.71 15.38 -19.91
N ALA A 6 -12.63 15.15 -20.67
CA ALA A 6 -11.89 13.88 -20.67
C ALA A 6 -10.65 13.92 -19.73
N ALA A 7 -10.79 14.50 -18.53
CA ALA A 7 -9.70 14.61 -17.55
C ALA A 7 -10.06 13.91 -16.22
N ARG A 8 -10.20 12.58 -16.21
CA ARG A 8 -10.30 11.78 -14.97
C ARG A 8 -9.27 10.66 -14.88
N ALA A 9 -8.06 10.91 -15.34
CA ALA A 9 -6.97 9.93 -15.31
C ALA A 9 -5.85 10.40 -14.37
N ASN A 10 -6.11 10.43 -13.05
CA ASN A 10 -5.16 10.26 -11.92
C ASN A 10 -5.63 10.96 -10.62
N ASP A 11 -6.89 10.82 -10.22
CA ASP A 11 -7.32 11.18 -8.86
C ASP A 11 -6.86 10.13 -7.82
N ARG A 12 -5.60 9.67 -7.87
CA ARG A 12 -5.00 9.00 -6.72
C ARG A 12 -4.62 10.11 -5.76
N GLU A 13 -5.39 10.27 -4.68
CA GLU A 13 -5.03 11.19 -3.61
C GLU A 13 -3.56 10.96 -3.21
N PRO A 14 -2.76 12.03 -3.05
CA PRO A 14 -1.35 11.90 -2.72
C PRO A 14 -1.21 11.18 -1.38
N ARG A 15 -0.83 9.90 -1.44
CA ARG A 15 -0.59 9.09 -0.24
C ARG A 15 0.68 9.59 0.44
N PRO A 16 0.70 9.68 1.77
CA PRO A 16 1.91 10.08 2.48
C PRO A 16 3.03 9.06 2.26
N ASP A 17 4.27 9.54 2.28
CA ASP A 17 5.45 8.66 2.25
C ASP A 17 5.45 7.68 3.43
N LEU A 18 5.88 6.45 3.15
CA LEU A 18 6.11 5.45 4.17
C LEU A 18 7.17 5.96 5.15
N PRO A 19 6.89 6.02 6.46
CA PRO A 19 7.87 6.53 7.41
C PRO A 19 9.00 5.51 7.58
N LEU A 20 10.15 5.80 7.01
CA LEU A 20 11.37 4.99 7.12
C LEU A 20 12.32 5.55 8.18
N LYS A 21 13.16 4.67 8.73
CA LYS A 21 14.34 4.99 9.55
C LYS A 21 15.55 5.24 8.65
N GLU A 22 16.64 5.73 9.25
CA GLU A 22 17.91 5.96 8.54
C GLU A 22 18.49 4.69 7.90
N ASN A 23 18.19 3.51 8.46
CA ASN A 23 18.60 2.21 7.91
C ASN A 23 17.66 1.68 6.82
N GLY A 24 16.65 2.45 6.40
CA GLY A 24 15.66 2.05 5.39
C GLY A 24 14.55 1.12 5.90
N GLN A 25 14.55 0.76 7.19
CA GLN A 25 13.46 -0.02 7.79
C GLN A 25 12.27 0.85 8.16
N VAL A 26 11.10 0.24 8.29
CA VAL A 26 9.87 0.96 8.65
C VAL A 26 9.95 1.51 10.08
N HIS A 27 9.68 2.79 10.25
CA HIS A 27 9.57 3.44 11.55
C HIS A 27 8.19 3.18 12.16
N ILE A 28 8.01 1.98 12.73
CA ILE A 28 6.74 1.44 13.24
C ILE A 28 5.96 2.44 14.10
N SER A 29 6.58 3.11 15.08
CA SER A 29 5.87 4.05 15.95
C SER A 29 5.29 5.25 15.18
N LYS A 30 5.96 5.68 14.11
CA LYS A 30 5.54 6.80 13.27
C LYS A 30 4.46 6.34 12.29
N MET A 31 4.63 5.15 11.69
CA MET A 31 3.61 4.47 10.89
C MET A 31 2.29 4.35 11.66
N LYS A 32 2.33 3.79 12.87
CA LYS A 32 1.15 3.61 13.72
C LYS A 32 0.50 4.94 14.11
N LYS A 33 1.28 6.01 14.28
CA LYS A 33 0.75 7.35 14.54
C LYS A 33 -0.01 7.89 13.32
N MET A 34 0.58 7.81 12.13
CA MET A 34 -0.03 8.30 10.90
C MET A 34 -1.30 7.52 10.52
N VAL A 35 -1.29 6.19 10.67
CA VAL A 35 -2.48 5.35 10.46
C VAL A 35 -3.66 5.77 11.35
N ARG A 36 -3.39 6.10 12.63
CA ARG A 36 -4.42 6.62 13.54
C ARG A 36 -4.90 8.02 13.16
N GLU A 37 -4.00 8.89 12.69
CA GLU A 37 -4.34 10.23 12.20
C GLU A 37 -5.21 10.18 10.94
N LEU A 38 -5.01 9.15 10.10
CA LEU A 38 -5.87 8.85 8.95
C LEU A 38 -7.21 8.21 9.33
N GLY A 39 -7.45 7.93 10.62
CA GLY A 39 -8.72 7.39 11.12
C GLY A 39 -8.83 5.86 11.14
N TYR A 40 -7.75 5.14 10.86
CA TYR A 40 -7.74 3.67 10.87
C TYR A 40 -7.39 3.10 12.25
N SER A 41 -7.89 1.90 12.54
CA SER A 41 -7.63 1.18 13.78
C SER A 41 -6.36 0.32 13.71
N ILE A 42 -5.64 0.20 14.82
CA ILE A 42 -4.46 -0.68 14.92
C ILE A 42 -4.69 -1.68 16.05
N PRO A 43 -4.55 -2.99 15.80
CA PRO A 43 -4.17 -3.64 14.53
C PRO A 43 -5.25 -3.52 13.43
N CYS A 44 -4.85 -3.62 12.15
CA CYS A 44 -5.79 -3.76 11.03
C CYS A 44 -6.58 -5.05 11.15
N GLU A 45 -7.68 -5.17 10.41
CA GLU A 45 -8.53 -6.37 10.49
C GLU A 45 -7.76 -7.65 10.09
N ILE A 46 -6.88 -7.60 9.09
CA ILE A 46 -6.05 -8.75 8.70
C ILE A 46 -5.09 -9.15 9.85
N CYS A 47 -4.35 -8.20 10.41
CA CYS A 47 -3.43 -8.50 11.52
C CYS A 47 -4.16 -8.90 12.81
N LYS A 48 -5.42 -8.49 12.97
CA LYS A 48 -6.27 -8.82 14.12
C LYS A 48 -6.79 -10.25 14.05
N ILE A 49 -7.06 -10.77 12.84
CA ILE A 49 -7.49 -12.15 12.60
C ILE A 49 -6.28 -13.11 12.54
N GLY A 50 -5.13 -12.63 12.07
CA GLY A 50 -3.90 -13.42 11.98
C GLY A 50 -3.27 -13.78 13.33
N GLU A 51 -2.15 -14.51 13.29
CA GLU A 51 -1.47 -15.01 14.49
C GLU A 51 -0.78 -13.92 15.34
N ASN A 52 -0.60 -12.70 14.81
CA ASN A 52 0.35 -11.74 15.35
C ASN A 52 -0.11 -10.27 15.34
N PRO A 53 -1.21 -9.91 16.06
CA PRO A 53 -1.73 -8.54 16.09
C PRO A 53 -0.73 -7.51 16.66
N LYS A 54 0.20 -7.96 17.50
CA LYS A 54 1.26 -7.10 18.07
C LYS A 54 2.25 -6.61 16.99
N PHE A 55 2.39 -7.38 15.91
CA PHE A 55 3.31 -7.11 14.81
C PHE A 55 2.64 -6.36 13.64
N CYS A 56 1.41 -5.86 13.81
CA CYS A 56 0.80 -4.98 12.82
C CYS A 56 1.68 -3.74 12.58
N CYS A 57 1.85 -3.38 11.30
CA CYS A 57 2.78 -2.34 10.81
C CYS A 57 4.28 -2.67 11.00
N HIS A 58 4.62 -3.93 11.25
CA HIS A 58 6.02 -4.40 11.26
C HIS A 58 6.46 -4.80 9.85
N GLU A 59 7.76 -4.69 9.57
CA GLU A 59 8.32 -5.03 8.25
C GLU A 59 8.09 -6.50 7.85
N SER A 60 8.03 -7.39 8.84
CA SER A 60 7.67 -8.80 8.68
C SER A 60 6.22 -9.03 8.26
N SER A 61 5.34 -8.03 8.44
CA SER A 61 3.92 -8.09 8.08
C SER A 61 3.60 -7.33 6.80
N ILE A 62 4.61 -6.85 6.04
CA ILE A 62 4.39 -6.07 4.80
C ILE A 62 3.49 -6.80 3.81
N ALA A 63 3.62 -8.12 3.71
CA ALA A 63 2.83 -8.93 2.78
C ALA A 63 1.34 -8.99 3.15
N ASP A 64 1.00 -8.90 4.45
CA ASP A 64 -0.34 -9.18 4.96
C ASP A 64 -1.03 -7.93 5.54
N CYS A 65 -0.29 -6.88 5.86
CA CYS A 65 -0.81 -5.72 6.57
C CYS A 65 -1.34 -4.66 5.59
N GLU A 66 -2.66 -4.53 5.50
CA GLU A 66 -3.36 -3.53 4.66
C GLU A 66 -2.91 -2.08 4.89
N HIS A 67 -2.43 -1.73 6.09
CA HIS A 67 -1.97 -0.37 6.36
C HIS A 67 -0.79 0.09 5.49
N PHE A 68 -0.02 -0.82 4.89
CA PHE A 68 1.06 -0.43 3.97
C PHE A 68 0.52 0.18 2.67
N GLU A 69 -0.69 -0.17 2.26
CA GLU A 69 -1.32 0.37 1.05
C GLU A 69 -1.75 1.84 1.20
N LEU A 70 -1.83 2.33 2.44
CA LEU A 70 -2.15 3.72 2.77
C LEU A 70 -0.98 4.67 2.49
N PHE A 71 0.23 4.15 2.28
CA PHE A 71 1.45 4.93 2.11
C PHE A 71 2.07 4.69 0.74
N GLU A 72 2.80 5.68 0.25
CA GLU A 72 3.65 5.51 -0.92
C GLU A 72 5.00 4.92 -0.48
N ASP A 73 5.37 3.78 -1.07
CA ASP A 73 6.66 3.15 -0.85
C ASP A 73 7.72 3.84 -1.71
N SER A 74 8.34 4.89 -1.17
CA SER A 74 9.40 5.66 -1.81
C SER A 74 10.80 5.03 -1.66
N ARG A 75 10.90 3.77 -1.20
CA ARG A 75 12.18 3.04 -1.21
C ARG A 75 12.71 2.98 -2.64
N PRO A 76 13.99 3.32 -2.88
CA PRO A 76 14.56 3.20 -4.21
C PRO A 76 14.44 1.73 -4.63
N ARG A 77 13.64 1.47 -5.67
CA ARG A 77 13.47 0.14 -6.24
C ARG A 77 14.84 -0.34 -6.74
N THR A 78 15.58 -1.04 -5.90
CA THR A 78 16.64 -1.93 -6.38
C THR A 78 15.94 -3.10 -7.08
N ALA A 79 15.56 -2.86 -8.34
CA ALA A 79 15.21 -3.83 -9.37
C ALA A 79 14.57 -5.17 -8.93
N ARG A 80 13.24 -5.25 -8.89
CA ARG A 80 12.47 -6.23 -9.71
C ARG A 80 10.95 -6.12 -9.56
N SER A 81 10.31 -6.56 -10.65
CA SER A 81 8.90 -6.89 -10.81
C SER A 81 7.99 -5.72 -11.17
N THR A 82 8.19 -5.25 -12.40
CA THR A 82 7.11 -5.04 -13.36
C THR A 82 6.06 -6.16 -13.27
N THR A 83 4.82 -5.81 -12.99
CA THR A 83 3.60 -6.39 -13.60
C THR A 83 2.40 -5.54 -13.15
N SER A 84 2.41 -4.28 -13.57
CA SER A 84 1.17 -3.69 -14.07
C SER A 84 1.15 -4.09 -15.55
N ASP A 85 0.37 -5.10 -15.94
CA ASP A 85 -0.47 -5.02 -17.14
C ASP A 85 -1.36 -6.27 -17.29
N SER A 86 -2.61 -5.99 -17.58
CA SER A 86 -3.67 -6.91 -17.98
C SER A 86 -3.27 -7.76 -19.20
N ASP A 87 -3.59 -9.06 -19.23
CA ASP A 87 -4.11 -9.69 -20.45
C ASP A 87 -4.94 -10.92 -20.08
N VAL A 88 -6.25 -10.70 -20.03
CA VAL A 88 -7.26 -11.75 -20.18
C VAL A 88 -7.15 -12.26 -21.61
N LYS A 89 -6.67 -13.49 -21.83
CA LYS A 89 -7.02 -14.24 -23.03
C LYS A 89 -7.47 -15.66 -22.71
N GLN A 90 -8.68 -15.88 -23.19
CA GLN A 90 -9.57 -17.01 -22.98
C GLN A 90 -9.10 -18.25 -23.75
N GLU A 91 -9.64 -19.37 -23.29
CA GLU A 91 -9.58 -20.71 -23.87
C GLU A 91 -9.93 -20.74 -25.37
N ALA A 92 -9.28 -21.63 -26.12
CA ALA A 92 -9.86 -22.22 -27.32
C ALA A 92 -9.35 -23.67 -27.48
N PHE A 93 -10.28 -24.59 -27.32
CA PHE A 93 -10.21 -26.02 -27.60
C PHE A 93 -9.72 -26.32 -29.04
N GLN A 94 -8.95 -27.41 -29.18
CA GLN A 94 -9.04 -28.33 -30.32
C GLN A 94 -8.93 -29.77 -29.81
#